data_AF-A0A0D0C6M0-F1
#
_entry.id   AF-A0A0D0C6M0-F1
#
_cell.length_a   1.000
_cell.length_b   1.000
_cell.length_c   1.000
_cell.angle_alpha   90.00
_cell.angle_beta   90.00
_cell.angle_gamma   90.00
#
_symmetry.space_group_name_H-M   'P 1'
#
loop_
_entity.id
_entity.type
_entity.pdbx_description
1 polymer ?
#
loop_
_entity_poly.entity_id
_entity_poly.type
_entity_poly.pdbx_seq_one_letter_code
_entity_poly.pdbx_strand_id
1 'polypeptide(L)'
;LGFEGDQAIHLFSVSKSNDAIGISQWVIVKHEGSDAGEGSWKCSSQNKEGPMCDHIVAAKKFMKGSSDAEGPRKETEGVDITFTKSFTYYPTSTKQFSWQSSRAVSYLPILPPRWCMLPFEVEFYPQPPPLIQLSDQASCPCLDGGRAFFNPHCPTIICECQVYTLTQAFSIQIQLQPCPRCPQEQCRYIGPEPRDIGLFNFNNSTLFTHELLKEYISAFSSSETPFEPWVHTITRRYEEMHPNIPFVGGGLFWSVWFAYVRLIQFEGDKSCPSCGDLPENIIWDGVSIAFGWKHVNDELEPPTVIQDNAPECSSQPLPHQEWLPDRKMRKKLHEWLADGGLKPNKGGESEDLALNMEACLEHTRILQLELYPWLHTLSPYLRDMFSHRLGHGALQSEKGWSPRKEYLVLFLILSAEESTMQTMTRSSLKNLETFLLSPTWENLQGLLGVPALYTVLELEHGREGNYASDTLGVANWMLKRGKEVMDSLLALNHEPLPGTLTQNIVTSTVQKNSSEIHSWEKTGCCYGLPQI
;
A
#
# COMPACT_ATOMS: atom_id res chain seq x y z
N LEU A 1 7.15 -38.15 27.99
CA LEU A 1 6.52 -37.19 28.92
C LEU A 1 5.27 -36.70 28.22
N GLY A 2 4.11 -37.27 28.56
CA GLY A 2 2.83 -36.87 27.99
C GLY A 2 2.39 -35.55 28.62
N PHE A 3 2.02 -34.59 27.78
CA PHE A 3 1.37 -33.36 28.20
C PHE A 3 -0.12 -33.49 27.88
N GLU A 4 -0.91 -33.81 28.91
CA GLU A 4 -2.34 -33.49 28.93
C GLU A 4 -2.44 -31.96 29.04
N GLY A 5 -3.04 -31.29 28.05
CA GLY A 5 -3.40 -29.88 28.19
C GLY A 5 -3.40 -29.01 26.93
N ASP A 6 -2.85 -29.46 25.80
CA ASP A 6 -2.80 -28.62 24.60
C ASP A 6 -4.17 -28.57 23.91
N GLN A 7 -4.96 -27.53 24.21
CA GLN A 7 -6.14 -27.18 23.44
C GLN A 7 -5.71 -26.65 22.07
N ALA A 8 -6.08 -27.35 20.99
CA ALA A 8 -5.79 -26.91 19.64
C ALA A 8 -6.72 -25.76 19.25
N ILE A 9 -6.18 -24.75 18.57
CA ILE A 9 -6.94 -23.63 18.02
C ILE A 9 -7.04 -23.81 16.51
N HIS A 10 -8.25 -24.04 16.00
CA HIS A 10 -8.54 -24.20 14.58
C HIS A 10 -9.26 -22.95 14.04
N LEU A 11 -8.87 -22.49 12.86
CA LEU A 11 -9.48 -21.34 12.19
C LEU A 11 -10.00 -21.76 10.82
N PHE A 12 -11.30 -21.56 10.59
CA PHE A 12 -11.97 -21.89 9.35
C PHE A 12 -12.46 -20.63 8.67
N SER A 13 -12.20 -20.50 7.36
CA SER A 13 -12.85 -19.49 6.53
C SER A 13 -14.04 -20.14 5.83
N VAL A 14 -15.26 -19.65 6.12
CA VAL A 14 -16.53 -20.25 5.68
C VAL A 14 -17.54 -19.18 5.22
N SER A 15 -18.40 -19.51 4.25
CA SER A 15 -19.48 -18.65 3.76
C SER A 15 -20.87 -19.20 4.14
N LYS A 16 -21.92 -18.40 3.97
CA LYS A 16 -23.29 -18.75 4.37
C LYS A 16 -24.08 -19.54 3.31
N SER A 17 -23.66 -19.53 2.04
CA SER A 17 -24.28 -20.27 0.93
C SER A 17 -23.37 -20.41 -0.30
N ASN A 18 -23.65 -21.41 -1.15
CA ASN A 18 -22.92 -21.71 -2.40
C ASN A 18 -22.99 -20.62 -3.48
N ASP A 19 -23.95 -19.70 -3.42
CA ASP A 19 -24.19 -18.70 -4.47
C ASP A 19 -23.49 -17.35 -4.19
N ALA A 20 -22.62 -17.30 -3.16
CA ALA A 20 -21.96 -16.10 -2.68
C ALA A 20 -20.60 -15.86 -3.36
N ILE A 21 -20.56 -15.07 -4.43
CA ILE A 21 -19.35 -14.78 -5.24
C ILE A 21 -18.45 -13.68 -4.58
N GLY A 22 -18.85 -13.10 -3.45
CA GLY A 22 -18.14 -11.98 -2.81
C GLY A 22 -17.33 -12.33 -1.56
N ILE A 23 -16.07 -11.86 -1.47
CA ILE A 23 -15.18 -11.97 -0.29
C ILE A 23 -15.84 -11.38 0.99
N SER A 24 -16.75 -10.41 0.82
CA SER A 24 -17.51 -9.77 1.91
C SER A 24 -18.49 -10.69 2.65
N GLN A 25 -18.75 -11.90 2.15
CA GLN A 25 -19.65 -12.87 2.78
C GLN A 25 -18.91 -14.03 3.49
N TRP A 26 -17.57 -14.00 3.48
CA TRP A 26 -16.73 -14.97 4.17
C TRP A 26 -16.47 -14.52 5.60
N VAL A 27 -16.59 -15.46 6.54
CA VAL A 27 -16.42 -15.19 7.97
C VAL A 27 -15.43 -16.17 8.56
N ILE A 28 -14.76 -15.76 9.63
CA ILE A 28 -13.83 -16.62 10.35
C ILE A 28 -14.57 -17.30 11.50
N VAL A 29 -14.46 -18.62 11.53
CA VAL A 29 -14.90 -19.44 12.65
C VAL A 29 -13.69 -19.97 13.38
N LYS A 30 -13.58 -19.66 14.67
CA LYS A 30 -12.56 -20.15 15.59
C LYS A 30 -13.11 -21.31 16.39
N HIS A 31 -12.36 -22.40 16.49
CA HIS A 31 -12.60 -23.49 17.42
C HIS A 31 -11.40 -23.63 18.36
N GLU A 32 -11.68 -23.76 19.65
CA GLU A 32 -10.67 -24.02 20.68
C GLU A 32 -11.05 -25.33 21.39
N GLY A 33 -10.30 -26.40 21.17
CA GLY A 33 -10.59 -27.70 21.76
C GLY A 33 -9.90 -28.88 21.07
N SER A 34 -10.51 -30.05 21.12
CA SER A 34 -9.93 -31.29 20.57
C SER A 34 -10.15 -31.39 19.05
N ASP A 35 -9.25 -32.10 18.36
CA ASP A 35 -9.37 -32.34 16.91
C ASP A 35 -10.63 -33.15 16.51
N ALA A 36 -11.36 -33.71 17.48
CA ALA A 36 -12.67 -34.33 17.28
C ALA A 36 -13.83 -33.31 17.18
N GLY A 37 -13.54 -32.02 17.33
CA GLY A 37 -14.52 -30.92 17.26
C GLY A 37 -15.23 -30.61 18.58
N GLU A 38 -14.78 -31.20 19.69
CA GLU A 38 -15.24 -30.87 21.04
C GLU A 38 -14.50 -29.62 21.52
N GLY A 39 -15.21 -28.62 22.02
CA GLY A 39 -14.59 -27.36 22.43
C GLY A 39 -15.48 -26.14 22.22
N SER A 40 -14.90 -24.96 22.40
CA SER A 40 -15.60 -23.69 22.19
C SER A 40 -15.55 -23.28 20.72
N TRP A 41 -16.65 -22.74 20.18
CA TRP A 41 -16.76 -22.29 18.80
C TRP A 41 -17.22 -20.83 18.76
N LYS A 42 -16.52 -19.97 18.03
CA LYS A 42 -16.82 -18.53 17.90
C LYS A 42 -16.82 -18.10 16.43
N CYS A 43 -17.78 -17.29 16.03
CA CYS A 43 -17.93 -16.77 14.67
C CYS A 43 -17.77 -15.25 14.64
N SER A 44 -16.92 -14.73 13.75
CA SER A 44 -16.57 -13.30 13.66
C SER A 44 -17.70 -12.39 13.18
N SER A 45 -18.71 -12.92 12.47
CA SER A 45 -19.77 -12.11 11.87
C SER A 45 -20.91 -11.72 12.82
N GLN A 46 -21.11 -12.45 13.92
CA GLN A 46 -22.32 -12.27 14.72
C GLN A 46 -22.11 -12.12 16.23
N ASN A 47 -20.89 -12.24 16.77
CA ASN A 47 -20.67 -12.21 18.23
C ASN A 47 -21.65 -13.12 19.00
N LYS A 48 -22.11 -14.20 18.36
CA LYS A 48 -23.00 -15.20 18.95
C LYS A 48 -22.15 -16.40 19.34
N GLU A 49 -22.01 -16.62 20.64
CA GLU A 49 -21.57 -17.90 21.17
C GLU A 49 -22.75 -18.86 21.05
N GLY A 50 -22.62 -19.90 20.22
CA GLY A 50 -23.64 -20.95 20.18
C GLY A 50 -23.64 -21.83 18.94
N PRO A 51 -24.14 -23.08 19.07
CA PRO A 51 -24.12 -24.10 18.01
C PRO A 51 -25.08 -23.84 16.83
N MET A 52 -25.83 -22.73 16.84
CA MET A 52 -26.88 -22.39 15.86
C MET A 52 -26.42 -21.43 14.75
N CYS A 53 -25.14 -21.03 14.72
CA CYS A 53 -24.62 -20.20 13.63
C CYS A 53 -24.32 -21.08 12.40
N ASP A 54 -24.92 -20.76 11.26
CA ASP A 54 -24.74 -21.50 9.99
C ASP A 54 -23.25 -21.67 9.63
N HIS A 55 -22.44 -20.64 9.89
CA HIS A 55 -20.98 -20.67 9.67
C HIS A 55 -20.27 -21.68 10.59
N ILE A 56 -20.68 -21.78 11.86
CA ILE A 56 -20.12 -22.76 12.80
C ILE A 56 -20.52 -24.17 12.39
N VAL A 57 -21.73 -24.36 11.87
CA VAL A 57 -22.20 -25.66 11.35
C VAL A 57 -21.37 -26.07 10.12
N ALA A 58 -21.12 -25.15 9.18
CA ALA A 58 -20.26 -25.38 8.02
C ALA A 58 -18.82 -25.77 8.45
N ALA A 59 -18.23 -25.02 9.38
CA ALA A 59 -16.91 -25.31 9.92
C ALA A 59 -16.83 -26.66 10.65
N LYS A 60 -17.86 -27.03 11.43
CA LYS A 60 -17.95 -28.35 12.08
C LYS A 60 -18.06 -29.50 11.08
N LYS A 61 -18.81 -29.31 9.98
CA LYS A 61 -18.92 -30.31 8.91
C LYS A 61 -17.59 -30.51 8.20
N PHE A 62 -16.82 -29.43 8.02
CA PHE A 62 -15.47 -29.49 7.50
C PHE A 62 -14.53 -30.27 8.43
N MET A 63 -14.53 -29.91 9.72
CA MET A 63 -13.64 -30.51 10.72
C MET A 63 -13.89 -32.02 10.94
N LYS A 64 -15.15 -32.45 10.90
CA LYS A 64 -15.49 -33.87 11.09
C LYS A 64 -15.09 -34.78 9.93
N GLY A 65 -14.77 -34.21 8.76
CA GLY A 65 -14.55 -34.96 7.52
C GLY A 65 -15.84 -35.65 7.07
N SER A 66 -16.31 -35.40 5.85
CA SER A 66 -17.51 -36.11 5.34
C SER A 66 -17.18 -37.59 5.09
N SER A 67 -17.27 -38.42 6.12
CA SER A 67 -17.35 -39.87 6.03
C SER A 67 -18.82 -40.27 5.87
N ASP A 68 -19.41 -39.95 4.72
CA ASP A 68 -20.59 -40.63 4.19
C ASP A 68 -20.52 -40.54 2.67
N ALA A 69 -20.23 -41.69 2.05
CA ALA A 69 -20.08 -41.85 0.61
C ALA A 69 -21.43 -42.09 -0.06
N GLU A 70 -21.61 -41.44 -1.22
CA GLU A 70 -22.26 -41.89 -2.48
C GLU A 70 -23.05 -40.73 -3.13
N GLY A 71 -22.37 -39.98 -3.99
CA GLY A 71 -22.93 -38.91 -4.82
C GLY A 71 -21.83 -38.10 -5.51
N PRO A 72 -22.09 -37.46 -6.66
CA PRO A 72 -21.06 -36.76 -7.43
C PRO A 72 -20.45 -35.65 -6.57
N ARG A 73 -19.11 -35.63 -6.50
CA ARG A 73 -18.30 -34.70 -5.69
C ARG A 73 -18.76 -33.26 -5.93
N LYS A 74 -19.53 -32.71 -4.97
CA LYS A 74 -19.67 -31.27 -4.82
C LYS A 74 -18.43 -30.76 -4.09
N GLU A 75 -17.84 -29.70 -4.63
CA GLU A 75 -16.68 -28.99 -4.07
C GLU A 75 -16.95 -28.62 -2.60
N THR A 76 -15.97 -28.84 -1.72
CA THR A 76 -16.10 -28.67 -0.28
C THR A 76 -15.97 -27.20 0.14
N GLU A 77 -16.99 -26.69 0.85
CA GLU A 77 -17.26 -25.28 1.22
C GLU A 77 -16.44 -24.75 2.42
N GLY A 78 -15.12 -24.98 2.47
CA GLY A 78 -14.27 -24.39 3.51
C GLY A 78 -12.79 -24.60 3.27
N VAL A 79 -11.98 -23.64 3.69
CA VAL A 79 -10.51 -23.77 3.68
C VAL A 79 -10.03 -23.72 5.13
N ASP A 80 -9.41 -24.81 5.57
CA ASP A 80 -8.60 -24.80 6.77
C ASP A 80 -7.31 -24.04 6.47
N ILE A 81 -7.22 -22.84 7.05
CA ILE A 81 -6.12 -21.91 6.88
C ILE A 81 -4.92 -22.25 7.77
N THR A 82 -4.98 -23.36 8.54
CA THR A 82 -3.86 -23.80 9.36
C THR A 82 -2.88 -24.73 8.64
N PHE A 83 -3.21 -25.30 7.47
CA PHE A 83 -2.24 -26.09 6.68
C PHE A 83 -2.60 -26.27 5.19
N THR A 84 -1.81 -25.71 4.29
CA THR A 84 -1.74 -26.15 2.88
C THR A 84 -1.12 -27.56 2.83
N LYS A 85 -1.96 -28.58 2.62
CA LYS A 85 -1.51 -29.97 2.40
C LYS A 85 -0.58 -30.04 1.18
N SER A 86 0.70 -30.33 1.39
CA SER A 86 1.51 -31.03 0.39
C SER A 86 1.13 -32.51 0.45
N PHE A 87 0.74 -33.09 -0.69
CA PHE A 87 0.61 -34.53 -0.86
C PHE A 87 1.99 -35.17 -0.68
N THR A 88 2.25 -35.82 0.46
CA THR A 88 2.95 -37.11 0.56
C THR A 88 2.85 -37.65 1.99
N TYR A 89 2.84 -38.96 2.09
CA TYR A 89 2.40 -39.77 3.22
C TYR A 89 3.51 -39.96 4.27
N TYR A 90 3.65 -39.06 5.25
CA TYR A 90 4.28 -39.35 6.57
C TYR A 90 3.83 -38.31 7.63
N PRO A 91 3.69 -38.69 8.91
CA PRO A 91 3.22 -37.79 9.96
C PRO A 91 4.39 -36.96 10.51
N THR A 92 4.50 -35.69 10.13
CA THR A 92 5.41 -34.74 10.79
C THR A 92 4.65 -33.86 11.77
N SER A 93 5.04 -33.99 13.04
CA SER A 93 4.80 -33.11 14.18
C SER A 93 4.56 -31.64 13.79
N THR A 94 3.40 -31.12 14.20
CA THR A 94 3.05 -29.71 14.22
C THR A 94 4.03 -28.94 15.10
N LYS A 95 5.08 -28.38 14.50
CA LYS A 95 5.88 -27.33 15.12
C LYS A 95 5.53 -25.98 14.49
N GLN A 96 5.17 -25.07 15.38
CA GLN A 96 5.07 -23.62 15.21
C GLN A 96 6.04 -23.08 14.16
N PHE A 97 5.52 -22.25 13.24
CA PHE A 97 6.28 -21.57 12.19
C PHE A 97 7.44 -20.79 12.83
N SER A 98 8.68 -21.31 12.76
CA SER A 98 9.85 -20.62 13.30
C SER A 98 10.52 -19.79 12.20
N TRP A 99 10.66 -18.49 12.45
CA TRP A 99 11.34 -17.51 11.57
C TRP A 99 12.78 -17.90 11.21
N GLN A 100 13.37 -18.88 11.90
CA GLN A 100 14.68 -19.47 11.60
C GLN A 100 14.72 -20.22 10.25
N SER A 101 13.56 -20.50 9.63
CA SER A 101 13.46 -21.22 8.36
C SER A 101 13.60 -20.37 7.10
N SER A 102 13.70 -19.04 7.19
CA SER A 102 13.72 -18.14 6.01
C SER A 102 15.11 -17.90 5.42
N ARG A 103 16.14 -18.61 5.89
CA ARG A 103 17.52 -18.42 5.42
C ARG A 103 17.72 -19.13 4.09
N ALA A 104 18.01 -18.33 3.06
CA ALA A 104 18.37 -18.83 1.76
C ALA A 104 19.76 -19.46 1.72
N VAL A 105 19.96 -20.35 0.75
CA VAL A 105 21.27 -20.88 0.39
C VAL A 105 22.18 -19.76 -0.09
N SER A 106 21.65 -18.87 -0.95
CA SER A 106 22.30 -17.61 -1.29
C SER A 106 22.42 -16.69 -0.07
N TYR A 107 23.56 -16.02 0.06
CA TYR A 107 23.90 -15.17 1.18
C TYR A 107 24.85 -14.01 0.84
N LEU A 108 25.42 -14.01 -0.36
CA LEU A 108 26.25 -12.89 -0.80
C LEU A 108 25.39 -11.65 -1.09
N PRO A 109 25.90 -10.43 -0.85
CA PRO A 109 25.19 -9.21 -1.19
C PRO A 109 24.82 -9.14 -2.68
N ILE A 110 23.64 -8.61 -2.97
CA ILE A 110 23.02 -8.51 -4.29
C ILE A 110 22.81 -7.03 -4.63
N LEU A 111 23.04 -6.64 -5.87
CA LEU A 111 22.84 -5.24 -6.28
C LEU A 111 21.35 -4.92 -6.45
N PRO A 112 20.91 -3.70 -6.07
CA PRO A 112 19.54 -3.26 -6.30
C PRO A 112 19.21 -3.15 -7.80
N PRO A 113 17.94 -2.92 -8.17
CA PRO A 113 17.57 -2.53 -9.53
C PRO A 113 18.31 -1.28 -10.00
N ARG A 114 18.63 -1.21 -11.30
CA ARG A 114 19.45 -0.15 -11.90
C ARG A 114 18.95 1.27 -11.65
N TRP A 115 17.63 1.47 -11.58
CA TRP A 115 17.04 2.78 -11.35
C TRP A 115 17.30 3.34 -9.94
N CYS A 116 17.66 2.49 -8.97
CA CYS A 116 18.06 2.90 -7.62
C CYS A 116 19.51 2.51 -7.26
N MET A 117 20.32 2.23 -8.28
CA MET A 117 21.77 2.06 -8.13
C MET A 117 22.46 3.43 -8.10
N LEU A 118 23.54 3.53 -7.31
CA LEU A 118 24.39 4.71 -7.29
C LEU A 118 25.37 4.71 -8.49
N PRO A 119 25.86 5.88 -8.95
CA PRO A 119 26.71 5.98 -10.15
C PRO A 119 28.00 5.15 -10.12
N PHE A 120 28.45 4.73 -8.93
CA PHE A 120 29.66 3.92 -8.73
C PHE A 120 29.39 2.41 -8.64
N GLU A 121 28.12 1.99 -8.60
CA GLU A 121 27.75 0.58 -8.56
C GLU A 121 27.74 0.01 -9.98
N VAL A 122 28.52 -1.05 -10.24
CA VAL A 122 28.69 -1.66 -11.57
C VAL A 122 27.94 -3.00 -11.63
N GLU A 123 27.16 -3.20 -12.69
CA GLU A 123 26.31 -4.36 -12.89
C GLU A 123 27.11 -5.60 -13.35
N PHE A 124 26.86 -6.78 -12.76
CA PHE A 124 27.55 -8.03 -13.09
C PHE A 124 26.58 -9.21 -13.14
N TYR A 125 25.81 -9.42 -14.23
CA TYR A 125 25.01 -10.65 -14.36
C TYR A 125 24.93 -11.16 -15.82
N PRO A 126 25.79 -12.10 -16.24
CA PRO A 126 25.61 -12.90 -17.46
C PRO A 126 24.47 -13.94 -17.32
N GLN A 127 24.04 -14.52 -18.44
CA GLN A 127 23.03 -15.60 -18.47
C GLN A 127 23.53 -16.90 -17.79
N PRO A 128 22.64 -17.69 -17.18
CA PRO A 128 23.00 -18.90 -16.47
C PRO A 128 23.42 -20.04 -17.40
N PRO A 129 24.50 -20.79 -17.06
CA PRO A 129 24.88 -22.01 -17.76
C PRO A 129 23.89 -23.17 -17.51
N PRO A 130 23.89 -24.21 -18.36
CA PRO A 130 22.98 -25.36 -18.24
C PRO A 130 23.20 -26.24 -16.99
N LEU A 131 24.37 -26.15 -16.34
CA LEU A 131 24.69 -26.82 -15.08
C LEU A 131 25.32 -25.80 -14.12
N ILE A 132 24.75 -25.69 -12.91
CA ILE A 132 25.32 -24.85 -11.85
C ILE A 132 26.18 -25.73 -10.94
N GLN A 133 27.49 -25.53 -11.02
CA GLN A 133 28.48 -26.25 -10.21
C GLN A 133 28.65 -25.64 -8.83
N LEU A 134 29.12 -26.44 -7.87
CA LEU A 134 29.53 -25.92 -6.56
C LEU A 134 30.78 -25.07 -6.72
N SER A 135 30.74 -23.86 -6.17
CA SER A 135 31.90 -22.99 -6.02
C SER A 135 32.44 -23.05 -4.59
N ASP A 136 33.58 -22.41 -4.36
CA ASP A 136 34.11 -22.11 -3.03
C ASP A 136 33.12 -21.32 -2.15
N GLN A 137 32.23 -20.54 -2.78
CA GLN A 137 31.17 -19.79 -2.10
C GLN A 137 29.92 -20.61 -1.79
N ALA A 138 29.82 -21.86 -2.24
CA ALA A 138 28.66 -22.70 -1.98
C ALA A 138 28.46 -22.94 -0.48
N SER A 139 27.20 -22.84 -0.03
CA SER A 139 26.89 -22.91 1.40
C SER A 139 25.59 -23.67 1.72
N CYS A 140 25.44 -24.06 2.98
CA CYS A 140 24.19 -24.54 3.56
C CYS A 140 23.82 -23.65 4.75
N PRO A 141 22.60 -23.10 4.82
CA PRO A 141 22.10 -22.46 6.03
C PRO A 141 21.75 -23.54 7.05
N CYS A 142 22.58 -23.70 8.08
CA CYS A 142 22.41 -24.74 9.09
C CYS A 142 21.39 -24.32 10.16
N LEU A 143 20.77 -25.30 10.83
CA LEU A 143 19.76 -25.05 11.87
C LEU A 143 20.32 -24.37 13.12
N ASP A 144 21.62 -24.53 13.38
CA ASP A 144 22.33 -23.90 14.48
C ASP A 144 22.60 -22.40 14.23
N GLY A 145 22.06 -21.84 13.15
CA GLY A 145 22.32 -20.47 12.73
C GLY A 145 23.65 -20.28 12.00
N GLY A 146 24.51 -21.31 11.96
CA GLY A 146 25.76 -21.27 11.20
C GLY A 146 25.56 -21.52 9.71
N ARG A 147 26.66 -21.39 8.95
CA ARG A 147 26.77 -21.92 7.59
C ARG A 147 27.80 -23.03 7.52
N ALA A 148 27.53 -24.04 6.72
CA ALA A 148 28.54 -25.01 6.27
C ALA A 148 28.93 -24.67 4.83
N PHE A 149 30.22 -24.82 4.51
CA PHE A 149 30.77 -24.48 3.20
C PHE A 149 31.26 -25.72 2.47
N PHE A 150 31.35 -25.61 1.15
CA PHE A 150 31.79 -26.68 0.27
C PHE A 150 33.20 -27.18 0.61
N ASN A 151 33.36 -28.50 0.68
CA ASN A 151 34.64 -29.18 0.81
C ASN A 151 34.94 -30.00 -0.46
N PRO A 152 35.98 -29.65 -1.24
CA PRO A 152 36.35 -30.37 -2.46
C PRO A 152 36.65 -31.86 -2.28
N HIS A 153 36.98 -32.30 -1.05
CA HIS A 153 37.34 -33.69 -0.76
C HIS A 153 36.13 -34.58 -0.44
N CYS A 154 34.94 -33.99 -0.26
CA CYS A 154 33.72 -34.72 0.04
C CYS A 154 32.92 -35.00 -1.25
N PRO A 155 32.18 -36.12 -1.31
CA PRO A 155 31.41 -36.48 -2.49
C PRO A 155 30.35 -35.43 -2.80
N THR A 156 30.06 -35.27 -4.09
CA THR A 156 28.99 -34.40 -4.59
C THR A 156 27.93 -35.24 -5.30
N ILE A 157 26.72 -34.72 -5.33
CA ILE A 157 25.58 -35.31 -6.04
C ILE A 157 25.01 -34.29 -7.01
N ILE A 158 24.31 -34.75 -8.03
CA ILE A 158 23.58 -33.89 -8.96
C ILE A 158 22.10 -34.06 -8.69
N CYS A 159 21.39 -32.95 -8.53
CA CYS A 159 19.95 -32.92 -8.30
C CYS A 159 19.28 -31.98 -9.30
N GLU A 160 18.02 -32.27 -9.60
CA GLU A 160 17.18 -31.38 -10.39
C GLU A 160 16.59 -30.28 -9.50
N CYS A 161 16.52 -29.06 -10.01
CA CYS A 161 15.86 -27.94 -9.36
C CYS A 161 15.06 -27.11 -10.38
N GLN A 162 14.15 -26.29 -9.87
CA GLN A 162 13.31 -25.41 -10.68
C GLN A 162 13.85 -23.98 -10.63
N VAL A 163 13.99 -23.36 -11.80
CA VAL A 163 14.33 -21.94 -11.96
C VAL A 163 13.11 -21.17 -12.40
N TYR A 164 12.74 -20.15 -11.63
CA TYR A 164 11.63 -19.24 -11.92
C TYR A 164 12.16 -17.94 -12.54
N THR A 165 11.64 -17.63 -13.73
CA THR A 165 11.96 -16.41 -14.48
C THR A 165 10.74 -15.50 -14.59
N LEU A 166 10.87 -14.36 -15.26
CA LEU A 166 9.74 -13.45 -15.46
C LEU A 166 8.64 -14.02 -16.38
N THR A 167 8.99 -14.96 -17.27
CA THR A 167 8.09 -15.47 -18.32
C THR A 167 7.75 -16.95 -18.18
N GLN A 168 8.65 -17.76 -17.63
CA GLN A 168 8.45 -19.20 -17.48
C GLN A 168 9.29 -19.81 -16.35
N ALA A 169 8.96 -21.03 -15.95
CA ALA A 169 9.79 -21.86 -15.10
C ALA A 169 10.30 -23.09 -15.86
N PHE A 170 11.51 -23.52 -15.57
CA PHE A 170 12.12 -24.71 -16.18
C PHE A 170 13.03 -25.44 -15.19
N SER A 171 13.24 -26.72 -15.45
CA SER A 171 14.14 -27.56 -14.66
C SER A 171 15.59 -27.44 -15.13
N ILE A 172 16.52 -27.37 -14.20
CA ILE A 172 17.96 -27.48 -14.44
C ILE A 172 18.59 -28.46 -13.46
N GLN A 173 19.84 -28.82 -13.72
CA GLN A 173 20.65 -29.61 -12.79
C GLN A 173 21.58 -28.70 -11.99
N ILE A 174 21.70 -29.00 -10.69
CA ILE A 174 22.64 -28.35 -9.79
C ILE A 174 23.48 -29.39 -9.06
N GLN A 175 24.72 -29.04 -8.79
CA GLN A 175 25.61 -29.86 -7.97
C GLN A 175 25.41 -29.51 -6.49
N LEU A 176 25.28 -30.54 -5.66
CA LEU A 176 25.04 -30.43 -4.22
C LEU A 176 26.04 -31.29 -3.44
N GLN A 177 26.28 -30.92 -2.18
CA GLN A 177 27.09 -31.72 -1.26
C GLN A 177 26.32 -31.94 0.05
N PRO A 178 26.26 -33.16 0.59
CA PRO A 178 25.62 -33.41 1.88
C PRO A 178 26.23 -32.52 2.98
N CYS A 179 25.38 -31.81 3.72
CA CYS A 179 25.86 -30.92 4.78
C CYS A 179 26.35 -31.74 5.99
N PRO A 180 27.61 -31.58 6.45
CA PRO A 180 28.13 -32.33 7.59
C PRO A 180 27.60 -31.83 8.93
N ARG A 181 27.04 -30.61 8.99
CA ARG A 181 26.52 -29.99 10.23
C ARG A 181 25.05 -30.29 10.49
N CYS A 182 24.29 -30.63 9.44
CA CYS A 182 22.86 -30.85 9.57
C CYS A 182 22.57 -32.34 9.83
N PRO A 183 21.55 -32.67 10.65
CA PRO A 183 21.14 -34.06 10.83
C PRO A 183 20.75 -34.71 9.50
N GLN A 184 21.19 -35.95 9.27
CA GLN A 184 20.90 -36.68 8.02
C GLN A 184 19.39 -36.82 7.76
N GLU A 185 18.59 -36.91 8.82
CA GLU A 185 17.11 -36.98 8.77
C GLU A 185 16.47 -35.77 8.09
N GLN A 186 17.17 -34.64 8.01
CA GLN A 186 16.67 -33.41 7.40
C GLN A 186 17.14 -33.20 5.96
N CYS A 187 17.99 -34.08 5.44
CA CYS A 187 18.49 -34.06 4.06
C CYS A 187 18.89 -32.66 3.56
N ARG A 188 19.60 -31.87 4.38
CA ARG A 188 20.09 -30.56 3.95
C ARG A 188 21.39 -30.69 3.17
N TYR A 189 21.51 -29.87 2.13
CA TYR A 189 22.65 -29.87 1.24
C TYR A 189 23.31 -28.49 1.19
N ILE A 190 24.64 -28.49 1.09
CA ILE A 190 25.42 -27.37 0.60
C ILE A 190 25.10 -27.23 -0.88
N GLY A 191 24.65 -26.06 -1.28
CA GLY A 191 24.32 -25.76 -2.67
C GLY A 191 25.02 -24.53 -3.19
N PRO A 192 24.97 -24.32 -4.51
CA PRO A 192 25.71 -23.28 -5.18
C PRO A 192 25.22 -21.89 -4.77
N GLU A 193 26.11 -20.91 -4.88
CA GLU A 193 25.80 -19.48 -4.81
C GLU A 193 25.82 -18.91 -6.24
N PRO A 194 24.68 -18.90 -6.94
CA PRO A 194 24.63 -18.55 -8.37
C PRO A 194 24.41 -17.05 -8.60
N ARG A 195 24.79 -16.21 -7.64
CA ARG A 195 24.69 -14.74 -7.75
C ARG A 195 25.33 -14.24 -9.05
N ASP A 196 26.52 -14.72 -9.38
CA ASP A 196 27.31 -14.22 -10.52
C ASP A 196 26.72 -14.63 -11.89
N ILE A 197 25.66 -15.44 -11.91
CA ILE A 197 24.91 -15.81 -13.12
C ILE A 197 23.45 -15.32 -13.10
N GLY A 198 23.16 -14.35 -12.23
CA GLY A 198 21.85 -13.69 -12.16
C GLY A 198 20.76 -14.53 -11.48
N LEU A 199 21.13 -15.51 -10.67
CA LEU A 199 20.18 -16.37 -9.96
C LEU A 199 20.32 -16.23 -8.44
N PHE A 200 19.22 -16.46 -7.75
CA PHE A 200 19.09 -16.51 -6.30
C PHE A 200 18.66 -17.92 -5.90
N ASN A 201 19.49 -18.59 -5.09
CA ASN A 201 19.21 -19.94 -4.61
C ASN A 201 18.52 -19.88 -3.24
N PHE A 202 17.21 -20.15 -3.23
CA PHE A 202 16.45 -20.12 -1.99
C PHE A 202 16.73 -21.38 -1.14
N ASN A 203 16.55 -22.58 -1.70
CA ASN A 203 16.58 -23.82 -0.92
C ASN A 203 17.11 -25.06 -1.68
N ASN A 204 17.89 -24.87 -2.74
CA ASN A 204 18.41 -25.90 -3.65
C ASN A 204 17.37 -26.62 -4.53
N SER A 205 16.08 -26.61 -4.19
CA SER A 205 15.03 -27.10 -5.10
C SER A 205 14.39 -25.98 -5.92
N THR A 206 14.45 -24.75 -5.43
CA THR A 206 13.79 -23.58 -6.01
C THR A 206 14.78 -22.42 -6.12
N LEU A 207 15.03 -21.98 -7.34
CA LEU A 207 15.89 -20.86 -7.70
C LEU A 207 15.06 -19.79 -8.41
N PHE A 208 15.42 -18.52 -8.23
CA PHE A 208 14.73 -17.38 -8.84
C PHE A 208 15.74 -16.50 -9.58
N THR A 209 15.36 -15.99 -10.74
CA THR A 209 16.18 -14.97 -11.41
C THR A 209 16.16 -13.66 -10.64
N HIS A 210 17.29 -12.95 -10.64
CA HIS A 210 17.35 -11.57 -10.15
C HIS A 210 16.41 -10.67 -10.94
N GLU A 211 16.24 -10.89 -12.24
CA GLU A 211 15.27 -10.19 -13.08
C GLU A 211 13.85 -10.23 -12.49
N LEU A 212 13.33 -11.43 -12.21
CA LEU A 212 11.98 -11.60 -11.64
C LEU A 212 11.83 -10.88 -10.29
N LEU A 213 12.83 -10.97 -9.42
CA LEU A 213 12.77 -10.36 -8.09
C LEU A 213 12.94 -8.83 -8.15
N LYS A 214 13.80 -8.32 -9.03
CA LYS A 214 13.97 -6.88 -9.31
C LYS A 214 12.75 -6.26 -9.97
N GLU A 215 12.04 -7.02 -10.80
CA GLU A 215 10.81 -6.55 -11.42
C GLU A 215 9.73 -6.31 -10.37
N TYR A 216 9.55 -7.23 -9.41
CA TYR A 216 8.65 -6.96 -8.29
C TYR A 216 9.11 -5.74 -7.49
N ILE A 217 10.43 -5.59 -7.27
CA ILE A 217 10.96 -4.39 -6.61
C ILE A 217 10.53 -3.10 -7.29
N SER A 218 10.58 -3.10 -8.62
CA SER A 218 10.18 -1.96 -9.44
C SER A 218 8.66 -1.76 -9.44
N ALA A 219 7.88 -2.84 -9.47
CA ALA A 219 6.43 -2.77 -9.44
C ALA A 219 5.92 -2.20 -8.12
N PHE A 220 6.42 -2.70 -6.98
CA PHE A 220 5.96 -2.26 -5.65
C PHE A 220 6.44 -0.84 -5.30
N SER A 221 7.59 -0.39 -5.84
CA SER A 221 8.09 0.96 -5.60
C SER A 221 7.43 2.01 -6.50
N SER A 222 6.96 1.62 -7.69
CA SER A 222 6.30 2.54 -8.63
C SER A 222 4.79 2.66 -8.42
N SER A 223 4.17 1.60 -7.90
CA SER A 223 2.75 1.56 -7.57
C SER A 223 2.58 0.64 -6.37
N GLU A 224 1.70 0.98 -5.43
CA GLU A 224 1.39 0.16 -4.26
C GLU A 224 0.90 -1.24 -4.66
N THR A 225 1.84 -2.13 -5.00
CA THR A 225 1.57 -3.43 -5.61
C THR A 225 1.75 -4.49 -4.53
N PRO A 226 0.67 -5.07 -3.99
CA PRO A 226 0.79 -6.12 -3.00
C PRO A 226 1.28 -7.43 -3.63
N PHE A 227 1.78 -8.34 -2.80
CA PHE A 227 2.32 -9.64 -3.25
C PHE A 227 1.30 -10.48 -4.04
N GLU A 228 0.07 -10.64 -3.54
CA GLU A 228 -0.93 -11.52 -4.18
C GLU A 228 -1.35 -11.03 -5.58
N PRO A 229 -1.70 -9.74 -5.80
CA PRO A 229 -1.93 -9.22 -7.14
C PRO A 229 -0.74 -9.37 -8.09
N TRP A 230 0.48 -9.19 -7.59
CA TRP A 230 1.68 -9.39 -8.40
C TRP A 230 1.86 -10.84 -8.82
N VAL A 231 1.78 -11.77 -7.86
CA VAL A 231 1.88 -13.22 -8.10
C VAL A 231 0.81 -13.67 -9.08
N HIS A 232 -0.43 -13.19 -8.93
CA HIS A 232 -1.52 -13.47 -9.85
C HIS A 232 -1.25 -12.97 -11.28
N THR A 233 -0.62 -11.80 -11.41
CA THR A 233 -0.23 -11.23 -12.69
C THR A 233 0.83 -12.08 -13.38
N ILE A 234 1.85 -12.54 -12.65
CA ILE A 234 2.88 -13.43 -13.18
C ILE A 234 2.31 -14.80 -13.51
N THR A 235 1.41 -15.34 -12.69
CA THR A 235 0.71 -16.61 -12.97
C THR A 235 -0.05 -16.54 -14.28
N ARG A 236 -0.82 -15.46 -14.54
CA ARG A 236 -1.51 -15.26 -15.82
C ARG A 236 -0.56 -15.18 -17.00
N ARG A 237 0.58 -14.48 -16.84
CA ARG A 237 1.62 -14.42 -17.87
C ARG A 237 2.20 -15.79 -18.19
N TYR A 238 2.41 -16.61 -17.17
CA TYR A 238 2.84 -17.99 -17.33
C TYR A 238 1.79 -18.77 -18.12
N GLU A 239 0.50 -18.69 -17.75
CA GLU A 239 -0.60 -19.37 -18.43
C GLU A 239 -0.69 -19.04 -19.93
N GLU A 240 -0.47 -17.79 -20.34
CA GLU A 240 -0.43 -17.38 -21.76
C GLU A 240 0.66 -18.13 -22.55
N MET A 241 1.80 -18.42 -21.90
CA MET A 241 2.93 -19.13 -22.49
C MET A 241 2.76 -20.66 -22.50
N HIS A 242 1.64 -21.19 -21.98
CA HIS A 242 1.35 -22.63 -21.87
C HIS A 242 2.50 -23.40 -21.18
N PRO A 243 2.79 -23.09 -19.91
CA PRO A 243 4.01 -23.51 -19.27
C PRO A 243 3.87 -24.96 -18.78
N ASN A 244 4.97 -25.72 -18.84
CA ASN A 244 5.01 -27.06 -18.22
C ASN A 244 5.04 -26.99 -16.69
N ILE A 245 5.45 -25.84 -16.13
CA ILE A 245 5.59 -25.61 -14.69
C ILE A 245 4.83 -24.32 -14.33
N PRO A 246 3.81 -24.38 -13.45
CA PRO A 246 3.08 -23.18 -13.02
C PRO A 246 3.98 -22.27 -12.17
N PHE A 247 3.60 -20.99 -12.07
CA PHE A 247 4.29 -20.07 -11.16
C PHE A 247 4.04 -20.45 -9.69
N VAL A 248 4.93 -20.01 -8.79
CA VAL A 248 4.84 -20.29 -7.36
C VAL A 248 3.62 -19.60 -6.72
N GLY A 249 3.11 -20.18 -5.63
CA GLY A 249 2.08 -19.54 -4.81
C GLY A 249 2.61 -18.37 -3.97
N GLY A 250 1.69 -17.49 -3.55
CA GLY A 250 2.01 -16.24 -2.84
C GLY A 250 2.89 -16.41 -1.60
N GLY A 251 2.60 -17.40 -0.75
CA GLY A 251 3.39 -17.65 0.47
C GLY A 251 4.86 -18.04 0.22
N LEU A 252 5.13 -18.78 -0.86
CA LEU A 252 6.51 -19.12 -1.23
C LEU A 252 7.22 -17.90 -1.82
N PHE A 253 6.57 -17.17 -2.73
CA PHE A 253 7.15 -15.96 -3.32
C PHE A 253 7.46 -14.90 -2.25
N TRP A 254 6.55 -14.71 -1.29
CA TRP A 254 6.74 -13.84 -0.12
C TRP A 254 8.01 -14.22 0.65
N SER A 255 8.16 -15.49 1.02
CA SER A 255 9.33 -15.99 1.75
C SER A 255 10.64 -15.78 0.99
N VAL A 256 10.62 -16.04 -0.32
CA VAL A 256 11.76 -15.85 -1.22
C VAL A 256 12.14 -14.38 -1.32
N TRP A 257 11.16 -13.49 -1.50
CA TRP A 257 11.40 -12.07 -1.63
C TRP A 257 12.03 -11.48 -0.38
N PHE A 258 11.52 -11.83 0.81
CA PHE A 258 12.14 -11.38 2.05
C PHE A 258 13.56 -11.91 2.21
N ALA A 259 13.81 -13.17 1.87
CA ALA A 259 15.18 -13.71 1.87
C ALA A 259 16.09 -12.98 0.87
N TYR A 260 15.57 -12.54 -0.27
CA TYR A 260 16.29 -11.80 -1.30
C TYR A 260 16.63 -10.38 -0.88
N VAL A 261 15.65 -9.62 -0.36
CA VAL A 261 15.83 -8.21 0.04
C VAL A 261 16.86 -8.05 1.15
N ARG A 262 16.99 -9.04 2.06
CA ARG A 262 18.09 -9.09 3.05
C ARG A 262 19.47 -8.90 2.42
N LEU A 263 19.65 -9.44 1.21
CA LEU A 263 20.94 -9.42 0.52
C LEU A 263 21.16 -8.12 -0.26
N ILE A 264 20.12 -7.34 -0.52
CA ILE A 264 20.23 -6.07 -1.25
C ILE A 264 20.87 -4.97 -0.39
N GLN A 265 20.84 -5.13 0.94
CA GLN A 265 21.42 -4.18 1.89
C GLN A 265 20.99 -2.73 1.60
N PHE A 266 19.68 -2.46 1.60
CA PHE A 266 19.21 -1.08 1.44
C PHE A 266 19.60 -0.16 2.62
N GLU A 267 20.07 -0.73 3.74
CA GLU A 267 20.48 -0.02 4.94
C GLU A 267 21.93 0.51 4.85
N GLY A 268 22.14 1.80 5.14
CA GLY A 268 23.46 2.40 5.45
C GLY A 268 24.30 2.88 4.26
N ASP A 269 23.98 4.06 3.71
CA ASP A 269 24.84 4.96 2.87
C ASP A 269 24.08 5.62 1.70
N LYS A 270 22.74 5.59 1.70
CA LYS A 270 21.93 6.28 0.69
C LYS A 270 21.63 7.72 1.11
N SER A 271 22.67 8.52 1.25
CA SER A 271 22.58 9.97 1.45
C SER A 271 22.10 10.62 0.16
N CYS A 272 21.17 11.58 0.24
CA CYS A 272 20.83 12.37 -0.94
C CYS A 272 22.09 13.13 -1.40
N PRO A 273 22.51 13.04 -2.67
CA PRO A 273 23.71 13.75 -3.14
C PRO A 273 23.59 15.27 -3.04
N SER A 274 22.36 15.81 -2.94
CA SER A 274 22.09 17.23 -2.74
C SER A 274 21.94 17.62 -1.28
N CYS A 275 21.30 16.77 -0.46
CA CYS A 275 20.90 17.11 0.92
C CYS A 275 21.77 16.45 2.00
N GLY A 276 22.66 15.52 1.63
CA GLY A 276 23.45 14.72 2.57
C GLY A 276 22.60 13.80 3.44
N ASP A 277 23.10 13.50 4.64
CA ASP A 277 22.47 12.61 5.63
C ASP A 277 21.33 13.28 6.42
N LEU A 278 21.19 14.61 6.28
CA LEU A 278 20.32 15.45 7.10
C LEU A 278 19.56 16.46 6.23
N PRO A 279 18.58 16.02 5.42
CA PRO A 279 17.72 16.95 4.70
C PRO A 279 16.91 17.81 5.69
N GLU A 280 16.74 19.11 5.38
CA GLU A 280 15.96 20.05 6.20
C GLU A 280 14.49 19.63 6.33
N ASN A 281 13.96 18.95 5.31
CA ASN A 281 12.61 18.42 5.29
C ASN A 281 12.64 16.97 4.78
N ILE A 282 12.00 16.07 5.52
CA ILE A 282 11.78 14.67 5.12
C ILE A 282 10.29 14.50 4.84
N ILE A 283 9.95 14.16 3.60
CA ILE A 283 8.58 13.78 3.23
C ILE A 283 8.52 12.25 3.27
N TRP A 284 7.64 11.72 4.11
CA TRP A 284 7.37 10.30 4.18
C TRP A 284 6.14 10.01 3.30
N ASP A 285 6.33 9.36 2.15
CA ASP A 285 5.21 8.74 1.46
C ASP A 285 4.94 7.38 2.13
N GLY A 286 3.80 7.29 2.80
CA GLY A 286 3.49 6.16 3.67
C GLY A 286 2.78 5.06 2.91
N VAL A 287 3.44 3.93 2.66
CA VAL A 287 2.74 2.69 2.32
C VAL A 287 2.09 2.15 3.59
N SER A 288 0.75 2.16 3.63
CA SER A 288 0.01 1.58 4.75
C SER A 288 0.00 0.06 4.65
N ILE A 289 0.78 -0.62 5.50
CA ILE A 289 0.72 -2.07 5.64
C ILE A 289 -0.32 -2.41 6.71
N ALA A 290 -1.48 -2.91 6.29
CA ALA A 290 -2.51 -3.38 7.20
C ALA A 290 -2.20 -4.81 7.66
N PHE A 291 -2.03 -5.02 8.96
CA PHE A 291 -1.98 -6.36 9.54
C PHE A 291 -3.39 -6.91 9.69
N GLY A 292 -3.62 -8.16 9.27
CA GLY A 292 -4.82 -8.86 9.71
C GLY A 292 -4.82 -8.96 11.24
N TRP A 293 -5.97 -8.72 11.89
CA TRP A 293 -6.12 -8.68 13.37
C TRP A 293 -5.44 -9.86 14.10
N LYS A 294 -5.36 -11.03 13.46
CA LYS A 294 -4.66 -12.24 13.97
C LYS A 294 -3.14 -12.09 14.15
N HIS A 295 -2.55 -11.04 13.60
CA HIS A 295 -1.11 -10.74 13.68
C HIS A 295 -0.80 -9.59 14.63
N VAL A 296 -1.81 -8.92 15.19
CA VAL A 296 -1.64 -7.92 16.24
C VAL A 296 -1.38 -8.68 17.54
N ASN A 297 -0.15 -8.65 18.04
CA ASN A 297 0.22 -9.12 19.37
C ASN A 297 0.34 -7.92 20.32
N ASP A 298 0.49 -8.19 21.62
CA ASP A 298 0.63 -7.14 22.65
C ASP A 298 1.96 -6.34 22.51
N GLU A 299 2.84 -6.70 21.57
CA GLU A 299 4.11 -6.03 21.30
C GLU A 299 4.05 -5.06 20.10
N LEU A 300 2.98 -5.10 19.30
CA LEU A 300 2.81 -4.23 18.14
C LEU A 300 2.15 -2.92 18.56
N GLU A 301 2.99 -1.89 18.69
CA GLU A 301 2.54 -0.53 18.88
C GLU A 301 2.35 0.18 17.53
N PRO A 302 1.23 0.88 17.30
CA PRO A 302 1.11 1.68 16.10
C PRO A 302 2.23 2.72 16.03
N PRO A 303 2.68 3.12 14.83
CA PRO A 303 3.70 4.17 14.67
C PRO A 303 3.24 5.54 15.21
N THR A 304 1.98 5.64 15.66
CA THR A 304 1.39 6.78 16.34
C THR A 304 1.48 6.71 17.87
N VAL A 305 2.08 5.68 18.47
CA VAL A 305 2.32 5.66 19.93
C VAL A 305 3.35 6.73 20.26
N ILE A 306 2.87 7.76 20.96
CA ILE A 306 3.69 8.84 21.47
C ILE A 306 4.46 8.29 22.68
N GLN A 307 5.79 8.22 22.58
CA GLN A 307 6.64 7.81 23.71
C GLN A 307 6.58 8.86 24.82
N ASP A 308 6.75 8.46 26.08
CA ASP A 308 6.71 9.34 27.26
C ASP A 308 7.70 10.53 27.19
N ASN A 309 8.74 10.39 26.36
CA ASN A 309 9.82 11.34 26.14
C ASN A 309 9.84 11.88 24.71
N ALA A 310 8.75 11.73 23.95
CA ALA A 310 8.60 12.35 22.65
C ALA A 310 8.64 13.89 22.78
N PRO A 311 9.31 14.61 21.85
CA PRO A 311 9.28 16.07 21.85
C PRO A 311 7.83 16.56 21.71
N GLU A 312 7.34 17.27 22.72
CA GLU A 312 6.05 17.95 22.62
C GLU A 312 6.22 19.19 21.73
N CYS A 313 5.70 19.11 20.52
CA CYS A 313 5.52 20.30 19.70
C CYS A 313 4.26 21.01 20.19
N SER A 314 4.42 22.22 20.73
CA SER A 314 3.31 23.11 21.08
C SER A 314 2.65 23.73 19.84
N SER A 315 2.54 22.96 18.73
CA SER A 315 1.88 23.41 17.52
C SER A 315 0.41 23.64 17.83
N GLN A 316 0.03 24.90 18.02
CA GLN A 316 -1.37 25.26 18.17
C GLN A 316 -2.05 25.06 16.81
N PRO A 317 -3.13 24.28 16.73
CA PRO A 317 -3.86 24.13 15.48
C PRO A 317 -4.40 25.50 15.07
N LEU A 318 -3.98 26.00 13.90
CA LEU A 318 -4.56 27.22 13.36
C LEU A 318 -6.00 26.90 12.92
N PRO A 319 -7.04 27.50 13.51
CA PRO A 319 -8.41 27.30 13.04
C PRO A 319 -8.60 28.02 11.69
N HIS A 320 -9.59 27.55 10.91
CA HIS A 320 -9.98 28.18 9.64
C HIS A 320 -8.85 28.22 8.60
N GLN A 321 -8.16 27.12 8.35
CA GLN A 321 -7.13 27.02 7.30
C GLN A 321 -7.72 26.86 5.89
N GLU A 322 -9.02 26.65 5.78
CA GLU A 322 -9.68 26.39 4.50
C GLU A 322 -9.90 27.69 3.70
N TRP A 323 -10.13 27.52 2.39
CA TRP A 323 -10.40 28.65 1.49
C TRP A 323 -11.62 29.46 1.94
N LEU A 324 -12.72 28.78 2.26
CA LEU A 324 -13.94 29.36 2.78
C LEU A 324 -14.01 29.07 4.29
N PRO A 325 -13.80 30.07 5.17
CA PRO A 325 -13.55 29.84 6.60
C PRO A 325 -14.78 29.40 7.40
N ASP A 326 -16.00 29.73 6.94
CA ASP A 326 -17.24 29.35 7.61
C ASP A 326 -17.64 27.92 7.23
N ARG A 327 -17.47 26.98 8.17
CA ARG A 327 -17.81 25.56 7.97
C ARG A 327 -19.27 25.33 7.58
N LYS A 328 -20.22 26.06 8.18
CA LYS A 328 -21.66 25.84 7.93
C LYS A 328 -22.02 26.27 6.52
N MET A 329 -21.56 27.46 6.13
CA MET A 329 -21.82 27.99 4.79
C MET A 329 -21.07 27.21 3.71
N ARG A 330 -19.85 26.76 4.01
CA ARG A 330 -19.07 25.89 3.14
C ARG A 330 -19.76 24.57 2.86
N LYS A 331 -20.24 23.89 3.91
CA LYS A 331 -21.02 22.65 3.77
C LYS A 331 -22.29 22.88 2.95
N LYS A 332 -23.01 23.97 3.21
CA LYS A 332 -24.21 24.34 2.45
C LYS A 332 -23.91 24.56 0.96
N LEU A 333 -22.81 25.23 0.63
CA LEU A 333 -22.37 25.41 -0.75
C LEU A 333 -22.02 24.06 -1.41
N HIS A 334 -21.29 23.21 -0.70
CA HIS A 334 -20.90 21.89 -1.20
C HIS A 334 -22.12 21.00 -1.47
N GLU A 335 -23.07 20.94 -0.53
CA GLU A 335 -24.34 20.22 -0.68
C GLU A 335 -25.15 20.77 -1.86
N TRP A 336 -25.29 22.10 -1.96
CA TRP A 336 -26.00 22.73 -3.08
C TRP A 336 -25.39 22.36 -4.44
N LEU A 337 -24.06 22.28 -4.55
CA LEU A 337 -23.37 21.84 -5.77
C LEU A 337 -23.54 20.34 -6.04
N ALA A 338 -23.47 19.51 -4.99
CA ALA A 338 -23.61 18.07 -5.08
C ALA A 338 -25.04 17.64 -5.45
N ASP A 339 -26.05 18.34 -4.94
CA ASP A 339 -27.48 18.10 -5.18
C ASP A 339 -27.94 18.60 -6.56
N GLY A 340 -27.01 19.03 -7.41
CA GLY A 340 -27.28 19.41 -8.79
C GLY A 340 -27.69 20.88 -8.99
N GLY A 341 -27.40 21.77 -8.03
CA GLY A 341 -27.54 23.21 -8.18
C GLY A 341 -28.95 23.65 -8.59
N LEU A 342 -29.09 24.31 -9.75
CA LEU A 342 -30.40 24.73 -10.28
C LEU A 342 -31.01 23.71 -11.27
N LYS A 343 -30.51 22.47 -11.31
CA LYS A 343 -31.02 21.47 -12.25
C LYS A 343 -32.38 20.94 -11.78
N PRO A 344 -33.42 20.96 -12.62
CA PRO A 344 -34.66 20.29 -12.28
C PRO A 344 -34.45 18.76 -12.25
N ASN A 345 -34.96 18.11 -11.21
CA ASN A 345 -34.96 16.65 -11.12
C ASN A 345 -35.76 16.06 -12.29
N LYS A 346 -35.12 15.16 -13.05
CA LYS A 346 -35.78 14.43 -14.15
C LYS A 346 -36.38 13.13 -13.60
N GLY A 347 -37.50 13.25 -12.88
CA GLY A 347 -38.37 12.14 -12.43
C GLY A 347 -39.79 12.34 -12.96
N GLY A 348 -40.39 11.29 -13.51
CA GLY A 348 -41.65 11.32 -14.27
C GLY A 348 -42.92 11.28 -13.41
N GLU A 349 -44.05 11.52 -14.08
CA GLU A 349 -45.43 11.61 -13.55
C GLU A 349 -45.80 12.94 -12.84
N SER A 350 -47.09 13.27 -12.91
CA SER A 350 -47.63 14.61 -12.60
C SER A 350 -47.51 15.04 -11.14
N GLU A 351 -47.32 14.11 -10.20
CA GLU A 351 -47.16 14.39 -8.77
C GLU A 351 -45.71 14.80 -8.42
N ASP A 352 -44.72 14.33 -9.20
CA ASP A 352 -43.30 14.69 -9.04
C ASP A 352 -43.03 16.15 -9.45
N LEU A 353 -43.87 16.75 -10.31
CA LEU A 353 -43.66 18.11 -10.81
C LEU A 353 -43.75 19.17 -9.71
N ALA A 354 -44.70 19.03 -8.78
CA ALA A 354 -44.88 19.99 -7.68
C ALA A 354 -43.73 19.91 -6.67
N LEU A 355 -43.30 18.69 -6.32
CA LEU A 355 -42.16 18.46 -5.43
C LEU A 355 -40.84 18.94 -6.06
N ASN A 356 -40.66 18.71 -7.36
CA ASN A 356 -39.49 19.19 -8.10
C ASN A 356 -39.46 20.72 -8.21
N MET A 357 -40.62 21.35 -8.37
CA MET A 357 -40.72 22.82 -8.40
C MET A 357 -40.43 23.43 -7.02
N GLU A 358 -40.93 22.83 -5.95
CA GLU A 358 -40.62 23.26 -4.57
C GLU A 358 -39.12 23.12 -4.26
N ALA A 359 -38.49 21.99 -4.62
CA ALA A 359 -37.05 21.80 -4.45
C ALA A 359 -36.22 22.82 -5.26
N CYS A 360 -36.62 23.12 -6.50
CA CYS A 360 -35.96 24.15 -7.31
C CYS A 360 -36.12 25.56 -6.71
N LEU A 361 -37.30 25.88 -6.15
CA LEU A 361 -37.55 27.14 -5.47
C LEU A 361 -36.69 27.26 -4.21
N GLU A 362 -36.55 26.19 -3.44
CA GLU A 362 -35.69 26.17 -2.25
C GLU A 362 -34.21 26.31 -2.61
N HIS A 363 -33.73 25.63 -3.65
CA HIS A 363 -32.36 25.80 -4.15
C HIS A 363 -32.10 27.22 -4.64
N THR A 364 -33.08 27.85 -5.28
CA THR A 364 -32.99 29.25 -5.72
C THR A 364 -33.00 30.20 -4.52
N ARG A 365 -33.81 29.91 -3.50
CA ARG A 365 -33.88 30.69 -2.26
C ARG A 365 -32.56 30.63 -1.49
N ILE A 366 -31.99 29.44 -1.30
CA ILE A 366 -30.67 29.26 -0.68
C ILE A 366 -29.60 30.04 -1.46
N LEU A 367 -29.62 29.93 -2.79
CA LEU A 367 -28.70 30.64 -3.67
C LEU A 367 -28.78 32.16 -3.49
N GLN A 368 -29.98 32.74 -3.55
CA GLN A 368 -30.19 34.20 -3.54
C GLN A 368 -30.08 34.82 -2.14
N LEU A 369 -30.62 34.17 -1.11
CA LEU A 369 -30.72 34.74 0.24
C LEU A 369 -29.52 34.40 1.12
N GLU A 370 -28.77 33.34 0.80
CA GLU A 370 -27.68 32.87 1.66
C GLU A 370 -26.34 32.83 0.94
N LEU A 371 -26.22 32.07 -0.16
CA LEU A 371 -24.93 31.83 -0.81
C LEU A 371 -24.39 33.10 -1.49
N TYR A 372 -25.19 33.84 -2.25
CA TYR A 372 -24.73 35.07 -2.90
C TYR A 372 -24.30 36.16 -1.89
N PRO A 373 -25.10 36.51 -0.86
CA PRO A 373 -24.67 37.46 0.14
C PRO A 373 -23.38 37.02 0.84
N TRP A 374 -23.27 35.75 1.21
CA TRP A 374 -22.08 35.22 1.88
C TRP A 374 -20.83 35.22 1.00
N LEU A 375 -20.91 34.74 -0.25
CA LEU A 375 -19.78 34.80 -1.16
C LEU A 375 -19.33 36.25 -1.39
N HIS A 376 -20.28 37.20 -1.43
CA HIS A 376 -19.99 38.61 -1.58
C HIS A 376 -19.26 39.21 -0.37
N THR A 377 -19.53 38.76 0.86
CA THR A 377 -18.78 39.23 2.05
C THR A 377 -17.33 38.75 2.02
N LEU A 378 -17.04 37.62 1.38
CA LEU A 378 -15.67 37.11 1.20
C LEU A 378 -14.95 37.80 0.05
N SER A 379 -15.59 37.91 -1.11
CA SER A 379 -15.09 38.65 -2.27
C SER A 379 -16.23 38.89 -3.28
N PRO A 380 -16.42 40.13 -3.78
CA PRO A 380 -17.40 40.38 -4.83
C PRO A 380 -17.12 39.53 -6.08
N TYR A 381 -15.84 39.26 -6.39
CA TYR A 381 -15.45 38.42 -7.53
C TYR A 381 -15.83 36.95 -7.35
N LEU A 382 -15.80 36.42 -6.11
CA LEU A 382 -16.30 35.07 -5.84
C LEU A 382 -17.80 34.97 -6.13
N ARG A 383 -18.57 35.96 -5.66
CA ARG A 383 -20.01 36.04 -5.93
C ARG A 383 -20.29 36.16 -7.42
N ASP A 384 -19.55 37.02 -8.12
CA ASP A 384 -19.77 37.28 -9.55
C ASP A 384 -19.42 36.07 -10.41
N MET A 385 -18.24 35.47 -10.21
CA MET A 385 -17.86 34.22 -10.88
C MET A 385 -18.90 33.13 -10.61
N PHE A 386 -19.27 32.93 -9.34
CA PHE A 386 -20.25 31.92 -8.98
C PHE A 386 -21.59 32.19 -9.68
N SER A 387 -22.08 33.42 -9.63
CA SER A 387 -23.35 33.82 -10.25
C SER A 387 -23.36 33.62 -11.77
N HIS A 388 -22.30 34.06 -12.45
CA HIS A 388 -22.20 33.97 -13.91
C HIS A 388 -21.95 32.56 -14.42
N ARG A 389 -21.13 31.75 -13.71
CA ARG A 389 -20.62 30.48 -14.23
C ARG A 389 -21.30 29.25 -13.63
N LEU A 390 -21.84 29.35 -12.41
CA LEU A 390 -22.49 28.25 -11.67
C LEU A 390 -23.90 28.57 -11.19
N GLY A 391 -24.29 29.84 -11.10
CA GLY A 391 -25.59 30.29 -10.64
C GLY A 391 -26.57 30.52 -11.78
N HIS A 392 -27.31 31.63 -11.73
CA HIS A 392 -28.31 31.96 -12.74
C HIS A 392 -27.70 32.12 -14.15
N GLY A 393 -26.44 32.55 -14.27
CA GLY A 393 -25.76 32.66 -15.57
C GLY A 393 -25.48 31.31 -16.25
N ALA A 394 -25.54 30.20 -15.51
CA ALA A 394 -25.38 28.85 -16.04
C ALA A 394 -26.69 28.21 -16.53
N LEU A 395 -27.81 28.91 -16.41
CA LEU A 395 -29.10 28.46 -16.92
C LEU A 395 -29.17 28.68 -18.44
N GLN A 396 -29.31 27.60 -19.20
CA GLN A 396 -29.55 27.64 -20.63
C GLN A 396 -31.04 27.38 -20.91
N SER A 397 -31.64 28.20 -21.78
CA SER A 397 -33.09 28.17 -22.09
C SER A 397 -33.61 26.79 -22.49
N GLU A 398 -32.79 25.95 -23.13
CA GLU A 398 -33.19 24.62 -23.63
C GLU A 398 -32.61 23.45 -22.81
N LYS A 399 -31.47 23.65 -22.13
CA LYS A 399 -30.72 22.58 -21.45
C LYS A 399 -30.84 22.62 -19.93
N GLY A 400 -31.50 23.64 -19.38
CA GLY A 400 -31.57 23.88 -17.94
C GLY A 400 -30.20 24.29 -17.38
N TRP A 401 -30.00 24.07 -16.09
CA TRP A 401 -28.73 24.32 -15.43
C TRP A 401 -27.65 23.35 -15.95
N SER A 402 -26.67 23.90 -16.65
CA SER A 402 -25.56 23.13 -17.24
C SER A 402 -24.25 23.90 -17.09
N PRO A 403 -23.71 24.04 -15.86
CA PRO A 403 -22.44 24.68 -15.65
C PRO A 403 -21.32 23.92 -16.34
N ARG A 404 -20.21 24.61 -16.60
CA ARG A 404 -19.00 23.94 -17.07
C ARG A 404 -18.30 23.24 -15.90
N LYS A 405 -17.75 22.06 -16.17
CA LYS A 405 -17.15 21.20 -15.15
C LYS A 405 -15.96 21.87 -14.45
N GLU A 406 -15.20 22.71 -15.15
CA GLU A 406 -13.97 23.32 -14.64
C GLU A 406 -14.29 24.29 -13.48
N TYR A 407 -15.29 25.15 -13.65
CA TYR A 407 -15.74 26.04 -12.56
C TYR A 407 -16.40 25.24 -11.43
N LEU A 408 -17.12 24.16 -11.75
CA LEU A 408 -17.74 23.30 -10.74
C LEU A 408 -16.66 22.67 -9.85
N VAL A 409 -15.61 22.10 -10.45
CA VAL A 409 -14.46 21.52 -9.75
C VAL A 409 -13.75 22.57 -8.89
N LEU A 410 -13.55 23.79 -9.41
CA LEU A 410 -12.96 24.88 -8.64
C LEU A 410 -13.76 25.16 -7.36
N PHE A 411 -15.08 25.36 -7.46
CA PHE A 411 -15.89 25.67 -6.29
C PHE A 411 -16.06 24.48 -5.33
N LEU A 412 -16.05 23.24 -5.83
CA LEU A 412 -16.00 22.05 -4.98
C LEU A 412 -14.72 22.05 -4.12
N ILE A 413 -13.56 22.32 -4.71
CA ILE A 413 -12.27 22.42 -4.00
C ILE A 413 -12.22 23.58 -3.01
N LEU A 414 -12.77 24.74 -3.38
CA LEU A 414 -12.91 25.87 -2.45
C LEU A 414 -13.83 25.53 -1.28
N SER A 415 -14.82 24.66 -1.51
CA SER A 415 -15.80 24.23 -0.52
C SER A 415 -15.44 22.93 0.24
N ALA A 416 -14.27 22.34 -0.01
CA ALA A 416 -13.87 21.09 0.63
C ALA A 416 -13.80 21.25 2.15
N GLU A 417 -14.20 20.20 2.90
CA GLU A 417 -14.05 20.18 4.36
C GLU A 417 -12.58 20.03 4.79
N GLU A 418 -11.77 19.42 3.94
CA GLU A 418 -10.32 19.32 4.11
C GLU A 418 -9.63 20.62 3.68
N SER A 419 -8.53 20.97 4.35
CA SER A 419 -7.74 22.14 3.97
C SER A 419 -6.96 21.86 2.70
N THR A 420 -7.60 22.00 1.54
CA THR A 420 -6.92 21.98 0.23
C THR A 420 -5.88 23.09 0.13
N MET A 421 -5.92 24.09 1.01
CA MET A 421 -4.89 25.11 1.17
C MET A 421 -3.55 24.55 1.66
N GLN A 422 -3.50 23.38 2.29
CA GLN A 422 -2.22 22.71 2.64
C GLN A 422 -1.36 22.39 1.41
N THR A 423 -1.97 22.29 0.22
CA THR A 423 -1.26 22.09 -1.04
C THR A 423 -0.64 23.38 -1.60
N MET A 424 -0.98 24.56 -1.04
CA MET A 424 -0.44 25.85 -1.47
C MET A 424 0.94 26.09 -0.87
N THR A 425 1.99 25.76 -1.61
CA THR A 425 3.37 26.08 -1.21
C THR A 425 3.69 27.56 -1.41
N ARG A 426 4.79 28.05 -0.79
CA ARG A 426 5.33 29.41 -1.09
C ARG A 426 5.63 29.59 -2.58
N SER A 427 6.09 28.53 -3.26
CA SER A 427 6.33 28.54 -4.70
C SER A 427 5.02 28.73 -5.48
N SER A 428 3.97 27.98 -5.12
CA SER A 428 2.64 28.10 -5.73
C SER A 428 2.06 29.51 -5.58
N LEU A 429 2.18 30.12 -4.40
CA LEU A 429 1.74 31.50 -4.16
C LEU A 429 2.55 32.53 -4.97
N LYS A 430 3.86 32.35 -5.08
CA LYS A 430 4.72 33.23 -5.89
C LYS A 430 4.41 33.13 -7.38
N ASN A 431 4.13 31.92 -7.88
CA ASN A 431 3.72 31.72 -9.26
C ASN A 431 2.36 32.37 -9.54
N LEU A 432 1.41 32.24 -8.59
CA LEU A 432 0.11 32.92 -8.67
C LEU A 432 0.25 34.45 -8.70
N GLU A 433 1.13 35.01 -7.86
CA GLU A 433 1.46 36.43 -7.87
C GLU A 433 2.08 36.87 -9.20
N THR A 434 3.03 36.09 -9.73
CA THR A 434 3.68 36.36 -11.02
C THR A 434 2.66 36.36 -12.16
N PHE A 435 1.76 35.39 -12.18
CA PHE A 435 0.67 35.33 -13.15
C PHE A 435 -0.27 36.53 -13.03
N LEU A 436 -0.67 36.93 -11.82
CA LEU A 436 -1.57 38.08 -11.63
C LEU A 436 -0.94 39.41 -12.05
N LEU A 437 0.38 39.57 -11.92
CA LEU A 437 1.12 40.74 -12.41
C LEU A 437 1.20 40.77 -13.94
N SER A 438 1.30 39.60 -14.57
CA SER A 438 1.38 39.47 -16.02
C SER A 438 0.63 38.22 -16.49
N PRO A 439 -0.69 38.33 -16.75
CA PRO A 439 -1.54 37.19 -17.11
C PRO A 439 -1.27 36.78 -18.55
N THR A 440 -0.25 35.95 -18.74
CA THR A 440 0.14 35.40 -20.04
C THR A 440 0.03 33.88 -20.02
N TRP A 441 -0.08 33.28 -21.21
CA TRP A 441 -0.07 31.82 -21.35
C TRP A 441 1.20 31.18 -20.77
N GLU A 442 2.35 31.84 -20.91
CA GLU A 442 3.62 31.39 -20.35
C GLU A 442 3.58 31.35 -18.82
N ASN A 443 3.10 32.43 -18.18
CA ASN A 443 3.00 32.49 -16.73
C ASN A 443 1.91 31.56 -16.17
N LEU A 444 0.88 31.23 -16.95
CA LEU A 444 -0.15 30.26 -16.57
C LEU A 444 0.44 28.87 -16.28
N GLN A 445 1.48 28.45 -17.00
CA GLN A 445 2.15 27.16 -16.77
C GLN A 445 2.76 27.05 -15.36
N GLY A 446 3.08 28.18 -14.72
CA GLY A 446 3.52 28.22 -13.32
C GLY A 446 2.44 27.82 -12.31
N LEU A 447 1.16 27.75 -12.73
CA LEU A 447 0.01 27.45 -11.86
C LEU A 447 -0.39 25.98 -11.84
N LEU A 448 0.42 25.07 -12.38
CA LEU A 448 0.16 23.62 -12.28
C LEU A 448 0.04 23.14 -10.82
N GLY A 449 0.68 23.84 -9.87
CA GLY A 449 0.53 23.61 -8.43
C GLY A 449 -0.82 24.06 -7.84
N VAL A 450 -1.72 24.63 -8.65
CA VAL A 450 -3.11 25.00 -8.30
C VAL A 450 -4.06 24.48 -9.40
N PRO A 451 -4.24 23.14 -9.53
CA PRO A 451 -4.79 22.52 -10.74
C PRO A 451 -6.18 23.02 -11.15
N ALA A 452 -7.06 23.26 -10.18
CA ALA A 452 -8.43 23.72 -10.46
C ALA A 452 -8.48 25.16 -10.98
N LEU A 453 -7.60 26.04 -10.49
CA LEU A 453 -7.49 27.40 -11.00
C LEU A 453 -6.82 27.40 -12.38
N TYR A 454 -5.77 26.58 -12.56
CA TYR A 454 -5.11 26.40 -13.85
C TYR A 454 -6.10 25.98 -14.94
N THR A 455 -6.91 24.96 -14.70
CA THR A 455 -7.89 24.45 -15.69
C THR A 455 -8.96 25.47 -16.07
N VAL A 456 -9.41 26.30 -15.12
CA VAL A 456 -10.33 27.40 -15.42
C VAL A 456 -9.67 28.47 -16.29
N LEU A 457 -8.46 28.89 -15.95
CA LEU A 457 -7.72 29.90 -16.71
C LEU A 457 -7.33 29.40 -18.11
N GLU A 458 -6.95 28.14 -18.23
CA GLU A 458 -6.66 27.48 -19.51
C GLU A 458 -7.89 27.46 -20.41
N LEU A 459 -9.06 27.12 -19.85
CA LEU A 459 -10.33 27.13 -20.55
C LEU A 459 -10.71 28.53 -21.08
N GLU A 460 -10.52 29.57 -20.26
CA GLU A 460 -10.80 30.95 -20.64
C GLU A 460 -9.85 31.42 -21.74
N HIS A 461 -8.54 31.22 -21.56
CA HIS A 461 -7.55 31.59 -22.56
C HIS A 461 -7.80 30.88 -23.90
N GLY A 462 -8.04 29.57 -23.86
CA GLY A 462 -8.25 28.76 -25.07
C GLY A 462 -9.51 29.10 -25.86
N ARG A 463 -10.55 29.68 -25.23
CA ARG A 463 -11.81 30.04 -25.91
C ARG A 463 -11.98 31.53 -26.18
N GLU A 464 -11.62 32.37 -25.22
CA GLU A 464 -11.92 33.80 -25.21
C GLU A 464 -10.67 34.63 -25.55
N GLY A 465 -9.48 33.99 -25.59
CA GLY A 465 -8.19 34.65 -25.84
C GLY A 465 -7.74 35.58 -24.73
N ASN A 466 -8.54 35.71 -23.66
CA ASN A 466 -8.35 36.59 -22.51
C ASN A 466 -8.89 35.90 -21.25
N TYR A 467 -8.53 36.43 -20.09
CA TYR A 467 -9.03 35.96 -18.79
C TYR A 467 -10.16 36.86 -18.31
N ALA A 468 -11.22 36.27 -17.78
CA ALA A 468 -12.36 37.03 -17.28
C ALA A 468 -12.00 37.80 -16.01
N SER A 469 -12.60 38.99 -15.83
CA SER A 469 -12.25 39.88 -14.70
C SER A 469 -12.61 39.27 -13.34
N ASP A 470 -13.72 38.53 -13.29
CA ASP A 470 -14.13 37.75 -12.11
C ASP A 470 -13.13 36.62 -11.82
N THR A 471 -12.61 35.95 -12.84
CA THR A 471 -11.57 34.92 -12.70
C THR A 471 -10.26 35.44 -12.15
N LEU A 472 -9.75 36.55 -12.70
CA LEU A 472 -8.57 37.22 -12.15
C LEU A 472 -8.83 37.73 -10.72
N GLY A 473 -10.05 38.20 -10.45
CA GLY A 473 -10.47 38.63 -9.12
C GLY A 473 -10.47 37.49 -8.08
N VAL A 474 -10.96 36.30 -8.46
CA VAL A 474 -10.92 35.10 -7.63
C VAL A 474 -9.49 34.62 -7.42
N ALA A 475 -8.66 34.59 -8.47
CA ALA A 475 -7.23 34.26 -8.36
C ALA A 475 -6.49 35.18 -7.38
N ASN A 476 -6.76 36.49 -7.43
CA ASN A 476 -6.20 37.45 -6.48
C ASN A 476 -6.71 37.25 -5.05
N TRP A 477 -8.00 36.92 -4.89
CA TRP A 477 -8.54 36.56 -3.57
C TRP A 477 -7.86 35.30 -3.02
N MET A 478 -7.67 34.26 -3.85
CA MET A 478 -6.94 33.06 -3.46
C MET A 478 -5.49 33.37 -3.04
N LEU A 479 -4.79 34.25 -3.78
CA LEU A 479 -3.44 34.67 -3.41
C LEU A 479 -3.41 35.31 -2.01
N LYS A 480 -4.30 36.27 -1.74
CA LYS A 480 -4.37 36.97 -0.45
C LYS A 480 -4.67 36.01 0.68
N ARG A 481 -5.72 35.20 0.51
CA ARG A 481 -6.15 34.22 1.51
C ARG A 481 -5.06 33.18 1.80
N GLY A 482 -4.41 32.67 0.75
CA GLY A 482 -3.30 31.73 0.89
C GLY A 482 -2.09 32.34 1.61
N LYS A 483 -1.73 33.59 1.31
CA LYS A 483 -0.69 34.33 2.05
C LYS A 483 -1.06 34.53 3.52
N GLU A 484 -2.27 34.97 3.82
CA GLU A 484 -2.76 35.19 5.19
C GLU A 484 -2.66 33.92 6.05
N VAL A 485 -3.11 32.77 5.53
CA VAL A 485 -3.03 31.49 6.24
C VAL A 485 -1.59 31.01 6.37
N MET A 486 -0.78 31.12 5.32
CA MET A 486 0.64 30.77 5.35
C MET A 486 1.39 31.59 6.41
N ASP A 487 1.20 32.91 6.43
CA ASP A 487 1.84 33.80 7.40
C ASP A 487 1.37 33.50 8.83
N SER A 488 0.10 33.16 9.01
CA SER A 488 -0.45 32.75 10.31
C SER A 488 0.15 31.42 10.79
N LEU A 489 0.33 30.44 9.90
CA LEU A 489 0.98 29.17 10.22
C LEU A 489 2.45 29.37 10.60
N LEU A 490 3.16 30.22 9.86
CA LEU A 490 4.57 30.55 10.12
C LEU A 490 4.73 31.34 11.43
N ALA A 491 3.78 32.20 11.77
CA ALA A 491 3.79 32.95 13.03
C ALA A 491 3.54 32.07 14.26
N LEU A 492 2.78 30.97 14.12
CA LEU A 492 2.50 30.02 15.20
C LEU A 492 3.64 29.02 15.44
N ASN A 493 4.49 28.79 14.44
CA ASN A 493 5.67 27.95 14.57
C ASN A 493 6.80 28.75 15.27
N HIS A 494 6.69 28.89 16.58
CA HIS A 494 7.74 29.46 17.41
C HIS A 494 8.92 28.49 17.50
N GLU A 495 10.02 28.91 16.88
CA GLU A 495 11.33 28.24 16.77
C GLU A 495 11.32 26.88 16.05
N PRO A 496 12.28 26.62 15.13
CA PRO A 496 12.62 25.24 14.81
C PRO A 496 12.94 24.55 16.13
N LEU A 497 12.47 23.31 16.31
CA LEU A 497 12.90 22.44 17.41
C LEU A 497 14.37 22.72 17.66
N PRO A 498 14.80 23.20 18.85
CA PRO A 498 16.18 23.55 19.10
C PRO A 498 16.98 22.32 18.70
N GLY A 499 17.69 22.45 17.57
CA GLY A 499 18.30 21.31 16.90
C GLY A 499 19.08 20.60 17.96
N THR A 500 18.66 19.38 18.31
CA THR A 500 19.09 18.70 19.52
C THR A 500 20.60 18.62 19.43
N LEU A 501 21.24 19.56 20.12
CA LEU A 501 22.67 19.75 20.16
C LEU A 501 23.18 18.47 20.78
N THR A 502 23.66 17.54 19.94
CA THR A 502 24.66 16.55 20.32
C THR A 502 24.50 16.02 21.75
N GLN A 503 23.29 15.60 22.14
CA GLN A 503 23.18 14.67 23.25
C GLN A 503 23.32 13.33 22.60
N ASN A 504 24.59 12.93 22.50
CA ASN A 504 25.01 11.57 22.34
C ASN A 504 23.86 10.72 21.76
N ILE A 505 23.67 10.82 20.44
CA ILE A 505 23.71 9.57 19.69
C ILE A 505 25.09 9.06 20.06
N VAL A 506 25.16 8.40 21.23
CA VAL A 506 25.94 7.22 21.43
C VAL A 506 25.60 6.56 20.11
N THR A 507 26.56 6.59 19.20
CA THR A 507 27.03 5.36 18.66
C THR A 507 26.96 4.37 19.84
N SER A 508 25.77 3.84 20.11
CA SER A 508 25.56 2.46 19.85
C SER A 508 26.18 2.31 18.46
N THR A 509 27.52 2.11 18.44
CA THR A 509 28.03 0.76 18.32
C THR A 509 26.82 -0.10 18.56
N VAL A 510 26.07 -0.33 17.47
CA VAL A 510 25.32 -1.53 17.27
C VAL A 510 26.33 -2.51 17.82
N GLN A 511 26.15 -2.86 19.10
CA GLN A 511 26.70 -4.08 19.60
C GLN A 511 26.22 -4.98 18.49
N LYS A 512 27.17 -5.58 17.79
CA LYS A 512 26.95 -6.79 17.03
C LYS A 512 26.40 -7.81 18.03
N ASN A 513 25.23 -7.52 18.59
CA ASN A 513 24.34 -8.40 19.25
C ASN A 513 23.84 -9.17 18.05
N SER A 514 24.45 -10.33 17.94
CA SER A 514 24.30 -11.38 16.96
C SER A 514 22.88 -11.94 16.87
N SER A 515 21.84 -11.14 17.17
CA SER A 515 20.50 -11.47 16.76
C SER A 515 20.40 -11.16 15.27
N GLU A 516 20.69 -12.18 14.45
CA GLU A 516 20.57 -12.21 12.98
C GLU A 516 19.13 -11.95 12.44
N ILE A 517 18.20 -11.49 13.29
CA ILE A 517 16.81 -11.17 12.94
C ILE A 517 16.65 -9.66 13.03
N HIS A 518 16.53 -8.99 11.88
CA HIS A 518 16.25 -7.56 11.83
C HIS A 518 14.85 -7.27 12.37
N SER A 519 14.63 -6.08 12.96
CA SER A 519 13.32 -5.68 13.51
C SER A 519 12.20 -5.77 12.47
N TRP A 520 12.49 -5.42 11.22
CA TRP A 520 11.55 -5.52 10.10
C TRP A 520 11.17 -6.97 9.75
N GLU A 521 12.02 -7.96 10.07
CA GLU A 521 11.71 -9.39 9.84
C GLU A 521 10.61 -9.89 10.77
N LYS A 522 10.51 -9.31 11.98
CA LYS A 522 9.42 -9.63 12.92
C LYS A 522 8.08 -9.06 12.47
N THR A 523 8.12 -7.90 11.81
CA THR A 523 6.93 -7.19 11.35
C THR A 523 6.57 -7.50 9.90
N GLY A 524 7.44 -8.17 9.14
CA GLY A 524 7.24 -8.40 7.71
C GLY A 524 7.21 -7.10 6.87
N CYS A 525 7.81 -6.02 7.38
CA CYS A 525 7.73 -4.69 6.76
C CYS A 525 9.14 -4.11 6.55
N CYS A 526 9.72 -4.27 5.36
CA CYS A 526 11.04 -3.71 5.05
C CYS A 526 10.93 -2.21 4.74
N TYR A 527 11.17 -1.36 5.74
CA TYR A 527 11.13 0.11 5.62
C TYR A 527 12.37 0.73 4.98
N GLY A 528 13.35 -0.09 4.59
CA GLY A 528 14.70 0.37 4.23
C GLY A 528 14.89 0.84 2.80
N LEU A 529 13.86 1.01 1.98
CA LEU A 529 14.08 1.45 0.59
C LEU A 529 14.83 2.79 0.53
N PRO A 530 15.72 3.01 -0.48
CA PRO A 530 16.23 4.33 -0.80
C PRO A 530 15.09 5.34 -0.86
N GLN A 531 15.21 6.38 -0.03
CA GLN A 531 14.45 7.61 -0.18
C GLN A 531 14.84 8.20 -1.53
N ILE A 532 13.87 8.40 -2.43
CA ILE A 532 14.06 9.15 -3.67
C ILE A 532 13.92 10.64 -3.36
#